data_AF-A0A359KPI5-F1
#
_entry.id   AF-A0A359KPI5-F1
#
_cell.length_a   1.000
_cell.length_b   1.000
_cell.length_c   1.000
_cell.angle_alpha   90.00
_cell.angle_beta   90.00
_cell.angle_gamma   90.00
#
_symmetry.space_group_name_H-M   'P 1'
#
loop_
_entity.id
_entity.type
_entity.pdbx_description
1 polymer ?
#
loop_
_entity_poly.entity_id
_entity_poly.type
_entity_poly.pdbx_seq_one_letter_code
_entity_poly.pdbx_strand_id
1 'polypeptide(L)'
;DGFETYGVTGVALISFIMLAIPEPAVQVQLLVWLFAMRVMMIVASGVSYFGNQLLAQRLYGDKQRFNFEAPLSTLVWITSIVSLILTFIVSWLLIGNFAVAGRTVPNLWWQLSLIITLGTLAGAIIPEVVKAFTSTNSKHVREVVTASREGGASLNILSGIIAGYFSAFWIGVVIVALMAGAYVLSQFELTAVINPDHTKAVMMAAVFSFGLVAFGFLGM
;
A
#
# COMPACT_ATOMS: atom_id res chain seq x y z
N ASP A 1 7.14 -10.20 -12.22
CA ASP A 1 6.49 -10.20 -10.90
C ASP A 1 5.78 -8.88 -10.60
N GLY A 2 6.44 -7.79 -10.20
CA GLY A 2 5.74 -6.53 -9.84
C GLY A 2 4.76 -5.96 -10.89
N PHE A 3 5.12 -6.02 -12.18
CA PHE A 3 4.20 -5.66 -13.28
C PHE A 3 2.96 -6.56 -13.34
N GLU A 4 3.13 -7.87 -13.14
CA GLU A 4 2.06 -8.85 -13.14
C GLU A 4 1.13 -8.63 -11.94
N THR A 5 1.69 -8.43 -10.74
CA THR A 5 0.91 -8.13 -9.54
C THR A 5 0.08 -6.86 -9.72
N TYR A 6 0.68 -5.77 -10.23
CA TYR A 6 -0.01 -4.51 -10.50
C TYR A 6 -1.12 -4.65 -11.56
N GLY A 7 -0.82 -5.39 -12.64
CA GLY A 7 -1.75 -5.68 -13.72
C GLY A 7 -2.95 -6.49 -13.22
N VAL A 8 -2.70 -7.60 -12.53
CA VAL A 8 -3.72 -8.50 -11.99
C VAL A 8 -4.62 -7.79 -10.98
N THR A 9 -4.05 -6.99 -10.05
CA THR A 9 -4.86 -6.18 -9.12
C THR A 9 -5.77 -5.20 -9.85
N GLY A 10 -5.29 -4.61 -10.95
CA GLY A 10 -6.11 -3.73 -11.78
C GLY A 10 -7.28 -4.41 -12.46
N VAL A 11 -6.99 -5.52 -13.14
CA VAL A 11 -8.00 -6.31 -13.84
C VAL A 11 -9.04 -6.84 -12.84
N ALA A 12 -8.62 -7.24 -11.64
CA ALA A 12 -9.52 -7.67 -10.58
C ALA A 12 -10.47 -6.55 -10.14
N LEU A 13 -9.96 -5.34 -9.88
CA LEU A 13 -10.79 -4.19 -9.48
C LEU A 13 -11.75 -3.74 -10.58
N ILE A 14 -11.29 -3.70 -11.84
CA ILE A 14 -12.14 -3.36 -12.99
C ILE A 14 -13.26 -4.39 -13.12
N SER A 15 -12.92 -5.69 -13.09
CA SER A 15 -13.91 -6.77 -13.17
C SER A 15 -14.91 -6.69 -12.02
N PHE A 16 -14.42 -6.40 -10.81
CA PHE A 16 -15.26 -6.22 -9.63
C PHE A 16 -16.25 -5.07 -9.83
N ILE A 17 -15.79 -3.89 -10.24
CA ILE A 17 -16.67 -2.73 -10.50
C ILE A 17 -17.74 -3.08 -11.54
N MET A 18 -17.36 -3.74 -12.63
CA MET A 18 -18.27 -4.11 -13.72
C MET A 18 -19.32 -5.15 -13.32
N LEU A 19 -19.01 -6.05 -12.38
CA LEU A 19 -19.89 -7.15 -11.98
C LEU A 19 -20.69 -6.87 -10.72
N ALA A 20 -20.12 -6.12 -9.77
CA ALA A 20 -20.73 -5.89 -8.46
C ALA A 20 -21.68 -4.70 -8.46
N ILE A 21 -21.38 -3.65 -9.24
CA ILE A 21 -22.11 -2.38 -9.20
C ILE A 21 -23.19 -2.37 -10.29
N PRO A 22 -24.48 -2.25 -9.95
CA PRO A 22 -25.55 -2.37 -10.93
C PRO A 22 -25.77 -1.10 -11.77
N GLU A 23 -25.42 0.08 -11.24
CA GLU A 23 -25.70 1.36 -11.88
C GLU A 23 -24.55 1.77 -12.84
N PRO A 24 -24.79 1.90 -14.17
CA PRO A 24 -23.72 2.18 -15.13
C PRO A 24 -23.01 3.53 -14.91
N ALA A 25 -23.74 4.55 -14.44
CA ALA A 25 -23.16 5.86 -14.16
C ALA A 25 -22.10 5.78 -13.04
N VAL A 26 -22.39 4.98 -12.00
CA VAL A 26 -21.49 4.73 -10.86
C VAL A 26 -20.27 3.93 -11.32
N GLN A 27 -20.47 2.90 -12.17
CA GLN A 27 -19.35 2.14 -12.75
C GLN A 27 -18.38 3.06 -13.49
N VAL A 28 -18.87 3.90 -14.40
CA VAL A 28 -18.03 4.81 -15.19
C VAL A 28 -17.24 5.76 -14.28
N GLN A 29 -17.88 6.36 -13.27
CA GLN A 29 -17.20 7.27 -12.35
C GLN A 29 -16.09 6.56 -11.57
N LEU A 30 -16.35 5.36 -11.03
CA LEU A 30 -15.35 4.60 -10.29
C LEU A 30 -14.22 4.08 -11.18
N LEU A 31 -14.50 3.70 -12.41
CA LEU A 31 -13.47 3.32 -13.39
C LEU A 31 -12.59 4.51 -13.76
N VAL A 32 -13.19 5.66 -14.08
CA VAL A 32 -12.44 6.90 -14.37
C VAL A 32 -11.58 7.29 -13.18
N TRP A 33 -12.12 7.26 -11.97
CA TRP A 33 -11.37 7.49 -10.74
C TRP A 33 -10.21 6.49 -10.58
N LEU A 34 -10.45 5.19 -10.74
CA LEU A 34 -9.42 4.16 -10.62
C LEU A 34 -8.28 4.37 -11.63
N PHE A 35 -8.60 4.68 -12.90
CA PHE A 35 -7.59 4.97 -13.92
C PHE A 35 -6.83 6.27 -13.65
N ALA A 36 -7.53 7.33 -13.22
CA ALA A 36 -6.88 8.57 -12.85
C ALA A 36 -5.91 8.37 -11.67
N MET A 37 -6.33 7.63 -10.64
CA MET A 37 -5.47 7.29 -9.51
C MET A 37 -4.19 6.57 -9.95
N ARG A 38 -4.28 5.65 -10.92
CA ARG A 38 -3.10 4.96 -11.48
C ARG A 38 -2.08 5.92 -12.09
N VAL A 39 -2.57 6.84 -12.93
CA VAL A 39 -1.70 7.82 -13.59
C VAL A 39 -1.08 8.75 -12.55
N MET A 40 -1.87 9.19 -11.57
CA MET A 40 -1.39 10.09 -10.52
C MET A 40 -0.34 9.44 -9.61
N MET A 41 -0.45 8.14 -9.34
CA MET A 41 0.56 7.38 -8.62
C MET A 41 1.89 7.32 -9.37
N ILE A 42 1.88 7.10 -10.69
CA ILE A 42 3.10 7.14 -11.52
C ILE A 42 3.74 8.54 -11.47
N VAL A 43 2.93 9.59 -11.56
CA VAL A 43 3.39 10.98 -11.44
C VAL A 43 4.00 11.23 -10.06
N ALA A 44 3.36 10.75 -8.99
CA ALA A 44 3.84 10.86 -7.61
C ALA A 44 5.22 10.19 -7.44
N SER A 45 5.38 8.96 -7.92
CA SER A 45 6.67 8.25 -7.87
C SER A 45 7.74 8.94 -8.70
N GLY A 46 7.41 9.47 -9.88
CA GLY A 46 8.32 10.26 -10.71
C GLY A 46 8.82 11.53 -10.00
N VAL A 47 7.91 12.34 -9.45
CA VAL A 47 8.26 13.56 -8.70
C VAL A 47 9.09 13.23 -7.46
N SER A 48 8.72 12.18 -6.74
CA SER A 48 9.41 11.75 -5.52
C SER A 48 10.81 11.23 -5.80
N TYR A 49 10.99 10.52 -6.93
CA TYR A 49 12.30 10.05 -7.38
C TYR A 49 13.26 11.22 -7.64
N PHE A 50 12.85 12.20 -8.44
CA PHE A 50 13.71 13.36 -8.73
C PHE A 50 13.98 14.20 -7.48
N GLY A 51 12.97 14.39 -6.63
CA GLY A 51 13.12 15.07 -5.34
C GLY A 51 14.12 14.37 -4.42
N ASN A 52 14.00 13.06 -4.26
CA ASN A 52 14.92 12.27 -3.45
C ASN A 52 16.34 12.23 -4.03
N GLN A 53 16.48 12.16 -5.35
CA GLN A 53 17.78 12.19 -6.01
C GLN A 53 18.55 13.48 -5.69
N LEU A 54 17.89 14.63 -5.78
CA LEU A 54 18.48 15.93 -5.42
C LEU A 54 18.86 15.98 -3.94
N LEU A 55 17.99 15.48 -3.04
CA LEU A 55 18.24 15.44 -1.61
C LEU A 55 19.42 14.52 -1.27
N ALA A 56 19.46 13.32 -1.84
CA ALA A 56 20.50 12.33 -1.61
C ALA A 56 21.85 12.82 -2.13
N GLN A 57 21.89 13.46 -3.30
CA GLN A 57 23.13 14.03 -3.85
C GLN A 57 23.68 15.12 -2.95
N ARG A 58 22.83 15.98 -2.37
CA ARG A 58 23.27 17.02 -1.42
C ARG A 58 23.75 16.46 -0.09
N LEU A 59 23.13 15.40 0.42
CA LEU A 59 23.43 14.85 1.75
C LEU A 59 24.60 13.85 1.75
N TYR A 60 24.79 13.12 0.65
CA TYR A 60 25.70 11.97 0.57
C TYR A 60 26.70 12.05 -0.59
N GLY A 61 26.55 12.98 -1.54
CA GLY A 61 27.39 13.04 -2.75
C GLY A 61 28.90 13.16 -2.47
N ASP A 62 29.28 13.88 -1.42
CA ASP A 62 30.68 14.10 -1.05
C ASP A 62 31.20 13.12 0.03
N LYS A 63 30.37 12.17 0.48
CA LYS A 63 30.74 11.25 1.58
C LYS A 63 31.42 9.99 1.05
N GLN A 64 32.65 9.74 1.52
CA GLN A 64 33.41 8.53 1.17
C GLN A 64 32.80 7.22 1.70
N ARG A 65 32.03 7.28 2.79
CA ARG A 65 31.28 6.14 3.34
C ARG A 65 29.91 6.64 3.83
N PHE A 66 28.85 5.97 3.40
CA PHE A 66 27.50 6.22 3.90
C PHE A 66 26.66 4.93 3.86
N ASN A 67 25.53 4.92 4.58
CA ASN A 67 24.60 3.81 4.54
C ASN A 67 23.68 3.93 3.31
N PHE A 68 23.80 2.99 2.37
CA PHE A 68 22.99 2.94 1.15
C PHE A 68 21.49 2.70 1.42
N GLU A 69 21.13 2.14 2.58
CA GLU A 69 19.73 1.95 2.97
C GLU A 69 19.03 3.28 3.29
N ALA A 70 19.78 4.31 3.72
CA ALA A 70 19.18 5.57 4.13
C ALA A 70 18.49 6.33 2.98
N PRO A 71 19.14 6.57 1.81
CA PRO A 71 18.47 7.20 0.67
C PRO A 71 17.29 6.38 0.11
N LEU A 72 17.33 5.06 0.23
CA LEU A 72 16.26 4.17 -0.23
C LEU A 72 15.06 4.25 0.72
N SER A 73 15.28 4.20 2.03
CA SER A 73 14.21 4.44 3.01
C SER A 73 13.61 5.83 2.85
N THR A 74 14.44 6.86 2.67
CA THR A 74 13.93 8.22 2.44
C THR A 74 13.09 8.30 1.16
N LEU A 75 13.49 7.64 0.08
CA LEU A 75 12.70 7.58 -1.15
C LEU A 75 11.31 7.00 -0.89
N VAL A 76 11.24 5.85 -0.22
CA VAL A 76 9.96 5.18 0.10
C VAL A 76 9.05 6.10 0.90
N TRP A 77 9.58 6.76 1.94
CA TRP A 77 8.79 7.68 2.78
C TRP A 77 8.32 8.94 2.02
N ILE A 78 9.19 9.55 1.21
CA ILE A 78 8.82 10.71 0.39
C ILE A 78 7.69 10.30 -0.57
N THR A 79 7.86 9.21 -1.31
CA THR A 79 6.84 8.72 -2.25
C THR A 79 5.53 8.42 -1.52
N SER A 80 5.58 7.79 -0.34
CA SER A 80 4.40 7.50 0.47
C SER A 80 3.60 8.76 0.81
N ILE A 81 4.28 9.80 1.30
CA ILE A 81 3.66 11.05 1.74
C ILE A 81 3.06 11.80 0.55
N VAL A 82 3.83 11.90 -0.56
CA VAL A 82 3.36 12.57 -1.78
C VAL A 82 2.15 11.84 -2.36
N SER A 83 2.21 10.50 -2.44
CA SER A 83 1.09 9.68 -2.92
C SER A 83 -0.14 9.81 -2.03
N LEU A 84 0.01 9.89 -0.70
CA LEU A 84 -1.10 10.12 0.22
C LEU A 84 -1.78 11.47 -0.08
N ILE A 85 -1.02 12.56 -0.15
CA ILE A 85 -1.56 13.90 -0.41
C ILE A 85 -2.29 13.94 -1.74
N LEU A 86 -1.67 13.41 -2.81
CA LEU A 86 -2.29 13.37 -4.13
C LEU A 86 -3.54 12.49 -4.17
N THR A 87 -3.56 11.37 -3.44
CA THR A 87 -4.74 10.49 -3.33
C THR A 87 -5.95 11.26 -2.82
N PHE A 88 -5.80 12.03 -1.75
CA PHE A 88 -6.90 12.82 -1.20
C PHE A 88 -7.35 13.94 -2.13
N ILE A 89 -6.39 14.67 -2.73
CA ILE A 89 -6.70 15.78 -3.66
C ILE A 89 -7.46 15.25 -4.88
N VAL A 90 -6.94 14.21 -5.53
CA VAL A 90 -7.52 13.65 -6.76
C VAL A 90 -8.86 13.01 -6.49
N SER A 91 -9.00 12.28 -5.38
CA SER A 91 -10.29 11.68 -5.01
C SER A 91 -11.34 12.73 -4.69
N TRP A 92 -10.99 13.81 -4.00
CA TRP A 92 -11.90 14.93 -3.78
C TRP A 92 -12.33 15.60 -5.10
N LEU A 93 -11.41 15.83 -6.03
CA LEU A 93 -11.71 16.44 -7.33
C LEU A 93 -12.59 15.57 -8.22
N LEU A 94 -12.39 14.25 -8.22
CA LEU A 94 -13.09 13.34 -9.13
C LEU A 94 -14.40 12.80 -8.57
N ILE A 95 -14.45 12.48 -7.27
CA ILE A 95 -15.58 11.80 -6.64
C ILE A 95 -16.08 12.54 -5.38
N GLY A 96 -15.70 13.81 -5.16
CA GLY A 96 -16.16 14.59 -4.00
C GLY A 96 -17.67 14.83 -3.96
N ASN A 97 -18.29 15.04 -5.12
CA ASN A 97 -19.75 15.20 -5.26
C ASN A 97 -20.42 13.94 -5.81
N PHE A 98 -19.93 12.76 -5.40
CA PHE A 98 -20.45 11.48 -5.88
C PHE A 98 -21.95 11.37 -5.65
N ALA A 99 -22.70 10.95 -6.66
CA ALA A 99 -24.15 10.78 -6.57
C ALA A 99 -24.54 9.38 -7.08
N VAL A 100 -25.35 8.69 -6.30
CA VAL A 100 -25.92 7.37 -6.61
C VAL A 100 -27.44 7.52 -6.66
N ALA A 101 -28.05 7.21 -7.80
CA ALA A 101 -29.51 7.35 -8.00
C ALA A 101 -30.10 8.70 -7.52
N GLY A 102 -29.37 9.82 -7.71
CA GLY A 102 -29.80 11.16 -7.33
C GLY A 102 -29.57 11.54 -5.85
N ARG A 103 -29.02 10.64 -5.02
CA ARG A 103 -28.57 10.95 -3.65
C ARG A 103 -27.06 11.18 -3.64
N THR A 104 -26.63 12.32 -3.13
CA THR A 104 -25.21 12.61 -2.93
C THR A 104 -24.66 11.75 -1.79
N VAL A 105 -23.53 11.08 -2.05
CA VAL A 105 -22.77 10.29 -1.07
C VAL A 105 -21.45 11.03 -0.80
N PRO A 106 -21.48 12.14 -0.05
CA PRO A 106 -20.34 13.05 0.09
C PRO A 106 -19.17 12.43 0.87
N ASN A 107 -19.37 11.28 1.52
CA ASN A 107 -18.36 10.64 2.34
C ASN A 107 -17.53 9.57 1.60
N LEU A 108 -17.95 9.17 0.40
CA LEU A 108 -17.31 8.06 -0.32
C LEU A 108 -15.86 8.38 -0.71
N TRP A 109 -15.58 9.62 -1.12
CA TRP A 109 -14.25 9.99 -1.61
C TRP A 109 -13.16 9.85 -0.53
N TRP A 110 -13.42 10.29 0.70
CA TRP A 110 -12.44 10.21 1.77
C TRP A 110 -12.35 8.79 2.33
N GLN A 111 -13.45 8.03 2.31
CA GLN A 111 -13.47 6.62 2.67
C GLN A 111 -12.56 5.80 1.74
N LEU A 112 -12.72 5.95 0.42
CA LEU A 112 -11.88 5.29 -0.57
C LEU A 112 -10.42 5.76 -0.51
N SER A 113 -10.20 7.06 -0.27
CA SER A 113 -8.86 7.62 -0.08
C SER A 113 -8.15 7.02 1.13
N LEU A 114 -8.84 6.84 2.25
CA LEU A 114 -8.28 6.20 3.45
C LEU A 114 -7.93 4.73 3.19
N ILE A 115 -8.76 3.99 2.46
CA ILE A 115 -8.48 2.59 2.13
C ILE A 115 -7.21 2.49 1.26
N ILE A 116 -7.09 3.33 0.22
CA ILE A 116 -5.86 3.40 -0.59
C ILE A 116 -4.67 3.78 0.29
N THR A 117 -4.85 4.73 1.21
CA THR A 117 -3.82 5.18 2.13
C THR A 117 -3.30 4.05 3.02
N LEU A 118 -4.15 3.14 3.49
CA LEU A 118 -3.71 1.94 4.21
C LEU A 118 -2.81 1.05 3.33
N GLY A 119 -3.11 0.97 2.04
CA GLY A 119 -2.25 0.31 1.05
C GLY A 119 -0.91 0.99 0.89
N THR A 120 -0.92 2.30 0.66
CA THR A 120 0.30 3.10 0.57
C THR A 120 1.14 2.96 1.83
N LEU A 121 0.53 3.06 3.02
CA LEU A 121 1.24 2.84 4.29
C LEU A 121 1.81 1.42 4.41
N ALA A 122 1.15 0.39 3.89
CA ALA A 122 1.71 -0.96 3.82
C ALA A 122 3.04 -0.97 3.06
N GLY A 123 3.13 -0.21 1.95
CA GLY A 123 4.32 -0.11 1.12
C GLY A 123 5.47 0.61 1.82
N ALA A 124 5.18 1.47 2.79
CA ALA A 124 6.18 2.12 3.62
C ALA A 124 6.62 1.27 4.82
N ILE A 125 5.65 0.66 5.51
CA ILE A 125 5.84 -0.01 6.79
C ILE A 125 6.46 -1.40 6.60
N ILE A 126 5.98 -2.19 5.63
CA ILE A 126 6.45 -3.57 5.43
C ILE A 126 7.96 -3.59 5.15
N PRO A 127 8.52 -2.76 4.25
CA PRO A 127 9.96 -2.72 4.03
C PRO A 127 10.77 -2.32 5.28
N GLU A 128 10.24 -1.43 6.12
CA GLU A 128 10.90 -1.04 7.37
C GLU A 128 10.94 -2.19 8.38
N VAL A 129 9.87 -2.98 8.47
CA VAL A 129 9.86 -4.22 9.27
C VAL A 129 10.82 -5.24 8.69
N VAL A 130 10.81 -5.46 7.37
CA VAL A 130 11.74 -6.37 6.69
C VAL A 130 13.19 -5.96 6.98
N LYS A 131 13.51 -4.66 6.88
CA LYS A 131 14.84 -4.11 7.16
C LYS A 131 15.30 -4.41 8.60
N ALA A 132 14.40 -4.43 9.57
CA ALA A 132 14.73 -4.80 10.95
C ALA A 132 15.19 -6.26 11.13
N PHE A 133 14.94 -7.12 10.13
CA PHE A 133 15.38 -8.52 10.10
C PHE A 133 16.44 -8.82 9.05
N THR A 134 16.60 -7.98 8.02
CA THR A 134 17.51 -8.25 6.88
C THR A 134 18.69 -7.29 6.77
N SER A 135 18.63 -6.10 7.39
CA SER A 135 19.74 -5.14 7.34
C SER A 135 20.96 -5.70 8.08
N THR A 136 22.15 -5.50 7.52
CA THR A 136 23.43 -5.84 8.15
C THR A 136 23.69 -5.09 9.47
N ASN A 137 22.96 -3.99 9.69
CA ASN A 137 23.01 -3.22 10.93
C ASN A 137 21.96 -3.65 11.95
N SER A 138 21.04 -4.55 11.59
CA SER A 138 20.02 -5.05 12.51
C SER A 138 20.59 -5.96 13.60
N LYS A 139 19.89 -6.03 14.73
CA LYS A 139 20.24 -6.96 15.82
C LYS A 139 20.14 -8.42 15.36
N HIS A 140 19.06 -8.77 14.66
CA HIS A 140 18.82 -10.13 14.18
C HIS A 140 19.93 -10.65 13.26
N VAL A 141 20.37 -9.86 12.27
CA VAL A 141 21.47 -10.29 11.39
C VAL A 141 22.80 -10.40 12.17
N ARG A 142 23.04 -9.51 13.14
CA ARG A 142 24.23 -9.59 13.99
C ARG A 142 24.23 -10.81 14.92
N GLU A 143 23.07 -11.23 15.40
CA GLU A 143 22.89 -12.46 16.16
C GLU A 143 23.23 -13.68 15.32
N VAL A 144 22.75 -13.74 14.07
CA VAL A 144 23.09 -14.81 13.12
C VAL A 144 24.60 -14.90 12.88
N VAL A 145 25.27 -13.76 12.70
CA VAL A 145 26.74 -13.70 12.54
C VAL A 145 27.46 -14.13 13.83
N THR A 146 26.97 -13.74 15.00
CA THR A 146 27.54 -14.15 16.29
C THR A 146 27.38 -15.64 16.51
N ALA A 147 26.20 -16.19 16.24
CA ALA A 147 25.92 -17.63 16.32
C ALA A 147 26.84 -18.44 15.39
N SER A 148 27.15 -17.89 14.21
CA SER A 148 28.12 -18.49 13.27
C SER A 148 29.53 -18.57 13.84
N ARG A 149 29.95 -17.61 14.68
CA ARG A 149 31.28 -17.61 15.31
C ARG A 149 31.37 -18.65 16.43
N GLU A 150 30.28 -18.87 17.17
CA GLU A 150 30.25 -19.79 18.31
C GLU A 150 30.04 -21.26 17.90
N GLY A 151 29.21 -21.53 16.89
CA GLY A 151 28.84 -22.91 16.51
C GLY A 151 28.78 -23.17 15.01
N GLY A 152 29.46 -22.36 14.22
CA GLY A 152 29.65 -22.58 12.79
C GLY A 152 28.36 -22.59 11.98
N ALA A 153 28.37 -23.34 10.88
CA ALA A 153 27.28 -23.36 9.91
C ALA A 153 25.94 -23.85 10.47
N SER A 154 25.97 -24.78 11.45
CA SER A 154 24.75 -25.33 12.04
C SER A 154 23.96 -24.26 12.82
N LEU A 155 24.64 -23.52 13.72
CA LEU A 155 24.00 -22.44 14.46
C LEU A 155 23.62 -21.24 13.57
N ASN A 156 24.39 -21.00 12.50
CA ASN A 156 24.03 -20.01 11.49
C ASN A 156 22.65 -20.31 10.87
N ILE A 157 22.47 -21.54 10.38
CA ILE A 157 21.20 -21.96 9.75
C ILE A 157 20.05 -21.90 10.76
N LEU A 158 20.27 -22.41 11.98
CA LEU A 158 19.24 -22.40 13.01
C LEU A 158 18.82 -20.97 13.39
N SER A 159 19.78 -20.08 13.63
CA SER A 159 19.52 -18.68 13.96
C SER A 159 18.82 -17.95 12.81
N GLY A 160 19.23 -18.20 11.56
CA GLY A 160 18.60 -17.63 10.38
C GLY A 160 17.14 -18.07 10.21
N ILE A 161 16.83 -19.35 10.42
CA ILE A 161 15.45 -19.87 10.38
C ILE A 161 14.58 -19.20 11.45
N ILE A 162 15.10 -19.06 12.67
CA ILE A 162 14.40 -18.39 13.77
C ILE A 162 14.11 -16.93 13.42
N ALA A 163 15.10 -16.19 12.93
CA ALA A 163 14.91 -14.80 12.49
C ALA A 163 13.87 -14.69 11.37
N GLY A 164 13.86 -15.63 10.42
CA GLY A 164 12.85 -15.71 9.37
C GLY A 164 11.42 -15.93 9.90
N TYR A 165 11.23 -16.85 10.85
CA TYR A 165 9.92 -17.09 11.47
C TYR A 165 9.41 -15.89 12.26
N PHE A 166 10.28 -15.21 13.01
CA PHE A 166 9.91 -13.97 13.69
C PHE A 166 9.56 -12.85 12.71
N SER A 167 10.32 -12.71 11.62
CA SER A 167 10.02 -11.73 10.58
C SER A 167 8.64 -11.98 9.95
N ALA A 168 8.35 -13.23 9.58
CA ALA A 168 7.05 -13.61 9.03
C ALA A 168 5.89 -13.33 10.00
N PHE A 169 6.06 -13.60 11.29
CA PHE A 169 5.06 -13.28 12.31
C PHE A 169 4.76 -11.78 12.35
N TRP A 170 5.78 -10.93 12.46
CA TRP A 170 5.59 -9.47 12.56
C TRP A 170 5.03 -8.84 11.29
N ILE A 171 5.51 -9.28 10.11
CA ILE A 171 4.95 -8.83 8.84
C ILE A 171 3.48 -9.27 8.72
N GLY A 172 3.15 -10.49 9.13
CA GLY A 172 1.78 -10.98 9.19
C GLY A 172 0.87 -10.13 10.08
N VAL A 173 1.34 -9.74 11.27
CA VAL A 173 0.60 -8.84 12.18
C VAL A 173 0.34 -7.48 11.53
N VAL A 174 1.32 -6.90 10.83
CA VAL A 174 1.15 -5.64 10.09
C VAL A 174 0.09 -5.76 9.00
N ILE A 175 0.13 -6.83 8.20
CA ILE A 175 -0.86 -7.09 7.15
C ILE A 175 -2.25 -7.21 7.76
N VAL A 176 -2.42 -8.00 8.82
CA VAL A 176 -3.71 -8.17 9.51
C VAL A 176 -4.24 -6.84 10.04
N ALA A 177 -3.39 -6.01 10.65
CA ALA A 177 -3.80 -4.71 11.17
C ALA A 177 -4.28 -3.76 10.05
N LEU A 178 -3.56 -3.70 8.93
CA LEU A 178 -3.93 -2.86 7.78
C LEU A 178 -5.21 -3.36 7.10
N MET A 179 -5.35 -4.68 6.92
CA MET A 179 -6.57 -5.28 6.38
C MET A 179 -7.77 -5.07 7.32
N ALA A 180 -7.58 -5.18 8.64
CA ALA A 180 -8.63 -4.89 9.61
C ALA A 180 -9.10 -3.43 9.53
N GLY A 181 -8.16 -2.48 9.37
CA GLY A 181 -8.49 -1.07 9.12
C GLY A 181 -9.32 -0.88 7.85
N ALA A 182 -8.93 -1.53 6.75
CA ALA A 182 -9.67 -1.46 5.50
C ALA A 182 -11.04 -2.15 5.56
N TYR A 183 -11.16 -3.21 6.36
CA TYR A 183 -12.43 -3.86 6.64
C TYR A 183 -13.37 -2.92 7.39
N VAL A 184 -12.93 -2.32 8.50
CA VAL A 184 -13.76 -1.35 9.25
C VAL A 184 -14.19 -0.19 8.35
N LEU A 185 -13.25 0.34 7.56
CA LEU A 185 -13.56 1.39 6.59
C LEU A 185 -14.52 0.94 5.51
N SER A 186 -14.55 -0.33 5.10
CA SER A 186 -15.49 -0.80 4.07
C SER A 186 -16.95 -0.79 4.52
N GLN A 187 -17.22 -0.86 5.82
CA GLN A 187 -18.57 -1.02 6.37
C GLN A 187 -19.38 0.29 6.40
N PHE A 188 -18.79 1.43 6.06
CA PHE A 188 -19.49 2.72 5.94
C PHE A 188 -20.25 2.82 4.59
N GLU A 189 -20.20 3.98 3.93
CA GLU A 189 -21.01 4.28 2.73
C GLU A 189 -20.76 3.33 1.55
N LEU A 190 -19.55 2.79 1.42
CA LEU A 190 -19.21 1.81 0.38
C LEU A 190 -20.18 0.61 0.33
N THR A 191 -20.69 0.15 1.47
CA THR A 191 -21.71 -0.91 1.52
C THR A 191 -23.00 -0.48 0.81
N ALA A 192 -23.43 0.77 0.99
CA ALA A 192 -24.66 1.28 0.39
C ALA A 192 -24.54 1.48 -1.13
N VAL A 193 -23.32 1.67 -1.64
CA VAL A 193 -23.05 1.95 -3.06
C VAL A 193 -22.89 0.67 -3.89
N ILE A 194 -22.31 -0.40 -3.32
CA ILE A 194 -21.92 -1.57 -4.10
C ILE A 194 -23.10 -2.47 -4.45
N ASN A 195 -24.00 -2.79 -3.51
CA ASN A 195 -25.10 -3.70 -3.78
C ASN A 195 -26.37 -3.31 -3.02
N PRO A 196 -27.56 -3.34 -3.66
CA PRO A 196 -28.84 -3.14 -2.97
C PRO A 196 -29.12 -4.19 -1.88
N ASP A 197 -28.60 -5.41 -2.03
CA ASP A 197 -28.71 -6.47 -1.03
C ASP A 197 -27.63 -6.29 0.05
N HIS A 198 -28.04 -5.82 1.23
CA HIS A 198 -27.15 -5.53 2.35
C HIS A 198 -26.25 -6.71 2.75
N THR A 199 -26.73 -7.95 2.65
CA THR A 199 -25.94 -9.12 3.07
C THR A 199 -24.79 -9.40 2.11
N LYS A 200 -25.02 -9.20 0.81
CA LYS A 200 -23.98 -9.31 -0.22
C LYS A 200 -23.09 -8.08 -0.24
N ALA A 201 -23.66 -6.91 -0.01
CA ALA A 201 -22.96 -5.63 0.01
C ALA A 201 -21.81 -5.60 1.02
N VAL A 202 -22.02 -6.13 2.22
CA VAL A 202 -20.99 -6.17 3.27
C VAL A 202 -19.76 -6.96 2.81
N MET A 203 -19.97 -8.15 2.24
CA MET A 203 -18.87 -8.99 1.74
C MET A 203 -18.20 -8.36 0.52
N MET A 204 -18.99 -7.84 -0.41
CA MET A 204 -18.50 -7.18 -1.61
C MET A 204 -17.68 -5.92 -1.29
N ALA A 205 -18.14 -5.09 -0.34
CA ALA A 205 -17.41 -3.91 0.12
C ALA A 205 -16.07 -4.27 0.76
N ALA A 206 -16.02 -5.34 1.56
CA ALA A 206 -14.77 -5.83 2.14
C ALA A 206 -13.79 -6.34 1.06
N VAL A 207 -14.27 -7.12 0.10
CA VAL A 207 -13.41 -7.61 -1.01
C VAL A 207 -12.89 -6.44 -1.86
N PHE A 208 -13.74 -5.47 -2.16
CA PHE A 208 -13.33 -4.27 -2.89
C PHE A 208 -12.30 -3.45 -2.11
N SER A 209 -12.50 -3.27 -0.79
CA SER A 209 -11.56 -2.52 0.03
C SER A 209 -10.19 -3.21 0.10
N PHE A 210 -10.15 -4.54 0.25
CA PHE A 210 -8.87 -5.28 0.21
C PHE A 210 -8.17 -5.15 -1.15
N GLY A 211 -8.93 -5.17 -2.24
CA GLY A 211 -8.40 -4.89 -3.57
C GLY A 211 -7.80 -3.47 -3.67
N LEU A 212 -8.44 -2.48 -3.05
CA LEU A 212 -7.93 -1.10 -3.00
C LEU A 212 -6.70 -0.94 -2.09
N VAL A 213 -6.57 -1.72 -1.03
CA VAL A 213 -5.33 -1.77 -0.23
C VAL A 213 -4.18 -2.33 -1.07
N ALA A 214 -4.41 -3.44 -1.77
CA ALA A 214 -3.40 -4.00 -2.69
C ALA A 214 -3.03 -3.00 -3.80
N PHE A 215 -4.03 -2.27 -4.31
CA PHE A 215 -3.82 -1.21 -5.29
C PHE A 215 -2.94 -0.07 -4.75
N GLY A 216 -3.22 0.42 -3.53
CA GLY A 216 -2.40 1.46 -2.89
C GLY A 216 -0.97 0.98 -2.59
N PHE A 217 -0.82 -0.28 -2.17
CA PHE A 217 0.49 -0.89 -1.90
C PHE A 217 1.37 -0.93 -3.15
N LEU A 218 0.82 -1.29 -4.30
CA LEU A 218 1.54 -1.45 -5.56
C LEU A 218 1.67 -0.14 -6.36
N GLY A 219 0.98 0.91 -5.92
CA GLY A 219 1.02 2.23 -6.55
C GLY A 219 2.22 3.09 -6.14
N MET A 220 3.11 2.59 -5.28
CA MET A 220 4.25 3.34 -4.75
C MET A 220 5.56 3.01 -5.46
#